data_AF-A0A7J2YZL6-F1
#
_entry.id   AF-A0A7J2YZL6-F1
#
_cell.length_a   1.000
_cell.length_b   1.000
_cell.length_c   1.000
_cell.angle_alpha   90.00
_cell.angle_beta   90.00
_cell.angle_gamma   90.00
#
_symmetry.space_group_name_H-M   'P 1'
#
loop_
_entity.id
_entity.type
_entity.pdbx_description
1 polymer ?
#
loop_
_entity_poly.entity_id
_entity_poly.type
_entity_poly.pdbx_seq_one_letter_code
_entity_poly.pdbx_strand_id
1 'polypeptide(L)'
;MPEQDLPPSIFHMLERNVGKKIRVVLDPAYGFEGTLMAVTQAPAGIWLSEAEAIVLRSTMAQPIPQVASREERSELFLHLNSVQRIEVLHPTQPRTRQ
;
A
#
# COMPACT_ATOMS: atom_id res chain seq x y z
N MET A 1 30.81 19.60 5.74
CA MET A 1 29.48 20.11 6.15
C MET A 1 28.68 18.87 6.53
N PRO A 2 28.10 18.75 7.72
CA PRO A 2 27.22 17.62 7.99
C PRO A 2 25.98 17.87 7.14
N GLU A 3 25.73 17.00 6.17
CA GLU A 3 24.43 16.88 5.53
C GLU A 3 23.43 16.73 6.67
N GLN A 4 22.60 17.75 6.88
CA GLN A 4 21.55 17.66 7.88
C GLN A 4 20.65 16.52 7.42
N ASP A 5 20.56 15.46 8.23
CA ASP A 5 19.62 14.34 8.08
C ASP A 5 18.19 14.89 8.15
N LEU A 6 17.75 15.52 7.06
CA LEU A 6 16.36 15.85 6.85
C LEU A 6 15.60 14.52 6.85
N PRO A 7 14.51 14.40 7.63
CA PRO A 7 13.73 13.18 7.62
C PRO A 7 13.34 12.85 6.18
N PRO A 8 13.45 11.58 5.76
CA PRO A 8 13.20 11.19 4.38
C PRO A 8 11.77 11.62 4.00
N SER A 9 11.66 12.32 2.87
CA SER A 9 10.36 12.68 2.30
C SER A 9 9.53 11.42 2.05
N ILE A 10 8.19 11.55 2.09
CA ILE A 10 7.29 10.45 1.77
C ILE A 10 7.58 9.86 0.38
N PHE A 11 7.99 10.69 -0.58
CA PHE A 11 8.41 10.23 -1.91
C PHE A 11 9.65 9.34 -1.83
N HIS A 12 10.67 9.73 -1.06
CA HIS A 12 11.86 8.90 -0.83
C HIS A 12 11.50 7.57 -0.12
N MET A 13 10.55 7.60 0.82
CA MET A 13 10.09 6.38 1.50
C MET A 13 9.34 5.45 0.53
N LEU A 14 8.50 5.99 -0.35
CA LEU A 14 7.75 5.21 -1.34
C LEU A 14 8.66 4.65 -2.43
N GLU A 15 9.61 5.44 -2.92
CA GLU A 15 10.60 5.03 -3.93
C GLU A 15 11.41 3.80 -3.48
N ARG A 16 11.79 3.74 -2.19
CA ARG A 16 12.46 2.56 -1.60
C ARG A 16 11.62 1.29 -1.58
N ASN A 17 10.31 1.40 -1.83
CA ASN A 17 9.37 0.28 -1.83
C ASN A 17 8.84 -0.04 -3.23
N VAL A 18 9.35 0.60 -4.29
CA VAL A 18 9.05 0.22 -5.68
C VAL A 18 9.42 -1.25 -5.91
N GLY A 19 8.57 -1.97 -6.63
CA GLY A 19 8.65 -3.41 -6.87
C GLY A 19 8.09 -4.28 -5.75
N LYS A 20 7.67 -3.71 -4.61
CA LYS A 20 7.04 -4.48 -3.51
C LYS A 20 5.52 -4.47 -3.64
N LYS A 21 4.89 -5.54 -3.14
CA LYS A 21 3.44 -5.56 -2.92
C LYS A 21 3.08 -4.63 -1.77
N ILE A 22 2.12 -3.76 -2.00
CA ILE A 22 1.60 -2.82 -1.00
C ILE A 22 0.08 -2.90 -0.93
N ARG A 23 -0.47 -2.53 0.23
CA ARG A 23 -1.88 -2.25 0.42
C ARG A 23 -2.06 -0.76 0.63
N VAL A 24 -2.93 -0.15 -0.15
CA VAL A 24 -3.29 1.26 -0.09
C VAL A 24 -4.72 1.36 0.42
N VAL A 25 -4.90 1.96 1.58
CA VAL A 25 -6.21 2.13 2.23
C VAL A 25 -6.71 3.54 1.93
N LEU A 26 -7.85 3.63 1.24
CA LEU A 26 -8.50 4.91 0.92
C LEU A 26 -9.52 5.30 2.00
N ASP A 27 -10.21 4.32 2.57
CA ASP A 27 -11.11 4.48 3.71
C ASP A 27 -11.13 3.20 4.58
N PRO A 28 -11.77 3.22 5.77
CA PRO A 28 -11.73 2.08 6.70
C PRO A 28 -12.22 0.74 6.13
N ALA A 29 -13.02 0.75 5.07
CA ALA A 29 -13.63 -0.43 4.47
C ALA A 29 -13.15 -0.70 3.03
N TYR A 30 -12.32 0.16 2.44
CA TYR A 30 -11.96 0.08 1.04
C TYR A 30 -10.52 0.49 0.73
N GLY A 31 -9.92 -0.19 -0.24
CA GLY A 31 -8.57 0.12 -0.69
C GLY A 31 -8.16 -0.69 -1.92
N PHE A 32 -6.86 -0.72 -2.16
CA PHE A 32 -6.24 -1.47 -3.25
C PHE A 32 -5.03 -2.25 -2.75
N GLU A 33 -4.80 -3.41 -3.32
CA GLU A 33 -3.53 -4.13 -3.22
C GLU A 33 -2.89 -4.21 -4.60
N GLY A 34 -1.57 -4.17 -4.68
CA GLY A 34 -0.87 -4.29 -5.96
C GLY A 34 0.63 -4.12 -5.79
N THR A 35 1.38 -4.25 -6.87
CA THR A 35 2.81 -4.00 -6.89
C THR A 35 3.06 -2.52 -7.16
N LEU A 36 3.82 -1.85 -6.28
CA LEU A 36 4.18 -0.45 -6.46
C LEU A 36 5.14 -0.31 -7.64
N MET A 37 4.65 0.22 -8.77
CA MET A 37 5.42 0.36 -10.00
C MET A 37 6.22 1.66 -10.07
N ALA A 38 5.59 2.76 -9.69
CA ALA A 38 6.21 4.08 -9.78
C ALA A 38 5.60 5.05 -8.77
N VAL A 39 6.38 6.09 -8.45
CA VAL A 39 5.97 7.22 -7.62
C VAL A 39 6.11 8.48 -8.47
N THR A 40 5.10 9.34 -8.43
CA THR A 40 5.03 10.59 -9.19
C THR A 40 4.84 11.76 -8.23
N GLN A 41 5.52 12.88 -8.49
CA GLN A 41 5.44 14.08 -7.64
C GLN A 41 4.44 15.12 -8.20
N ALA A 42 4.19 15.10 -9.51
CA ALA A 42 3.27 16.02 -10.18
C ALA A 42 2.45 15.29 -11.27
N PRO A 43 1.22 14.83 -10.98
CA PRO A 43 0.53 14.89 -9.68
C PRO A 43 1.17 13.99 -8.63
N ALA A 44 0.97 14.29 -7.35
CA ALA A 44 1.50 13.50 -6.24
C ALA A 44 0.72 12.18 -6.14
N GLY A 45 1.32 11.07 -6.56
CA GLY A 45 0.62 9.80 -6.70
C GLY A 45 1.53 8.60 -6.88
N ILE A 46 0.91 7.44 -6.91
CA ILE A 46 1.57 6.15 -7.09
C ILE A 46 0.86 5.34 -8.17
N TRP A 47 1.63 4.52 -8.88
CA TRP A 47 1.13 3.55 -9.83
C TRP A 47 1.20 2.14 -9.25
N LEU A 48 0.11 1.40 -9.36
CA LEU A 48 0.03 -0.01 -9.03
C LEU A 48 -0.14 -0.84 -10.30
N SER A 49 0.59 -1.95 -10.39
CA SER A 49 0.31 -3.02 -11.35
C SER A 49 -0.29 -4.23 -10.64
N GLU A 50 -0.97 -5.09 -11.41
CA GLU A 50 -1.69 -6.26 -10.90
C GLU A 50 -2.58 -5.87 -9.72
N ALA A 51 -3.23 -4.71 -9.84
CA ALA A 51 -3.95 -4.14 -8.72
C ALA A 51 -5.26 -4.91 -8.49
N GLU A 52 -5.71 -4.95 -7.25
CA GLU A 52 -6.99 -5.51 -6.86
C GLU A 52 -7.67 -4.50 -5.94
N ALA A 53 -8.89 -4.11 -6.26
CA ALA A 53 -9.73 -3.41 -5.31
C ALA A 53 -10.10 -4.37 -4.17
N ILE A 54 -9.87 -3.94 -2.94
CA ILE A 54 -10.14 -4.74 -1.75
C ILE A 54 -11.22 -4.11 -0.90
N VAL A 55 -12.10 -4.94 -0.35
CA VAL A 55 -13.04 -4.54 0.70
C VAL A 55 -12.54 -5.07 2.02
N LEU A 56 -12.30 -4.16 2.97
CA LEU A 56 -11.89 -4.47 4.33
C LEU A 56 -13.12 -4.57 5.24
N ARG A 57 -13.19 -5.64 6.03
CA ARG A 57 -14.29 -5.85 6.99
C ARG A 57 -13.72 -6.30 8.34
N SER A 58 -14.18 -5.66 9.40
CA SER A 58 -14.02 -6.13 10.77
C SER A 58 -15.31 -6.77 11.27
N THR A 59 -15.20 -7.71 12.21
CA THR A 59 -16.34 -8.36 12.87
C THR A 59 -16.15 -8.31 14.38
N MET A 60 -17.21 -8.55 15.17
CA MET A 60 -17.07 -8.59 16.64
C MET A 60 -16.06 -9.66 17.09
N ALA A 61 -15.97 -10.78 16.35
CA ALA A 61 -15.00 -11.84 16.62
C ALA A 61 -13.58 -11.51 16.13
N GLN A 62 -13.44 -10.60 15.16
CA GLN A 62 -12.16 -10.20 14.55
C GLN A 62 -12.16 -8.68 14.32
N PRO A 63 -11.73 -7.90 15.32
CA PRO A 63 -11.77 -6.43 15.25
C PRO A 63 -10.77 -5.85 14.24
N ILE A 64 -9.71 -6.60 13.91
CA ILE A 64 -8.73 -6.20 12.91
C ILE A 64 -9.34 -6.41 11.52
N PRO A 65 -9.46 -5.36 10.68
CA PRO A 65 -10.04 -5.47 9.35
C PRO A 65 -9.28 -6.49 8.49
N GLN A 66 -10.02 -7.43 7.90
CA GLN A 66 -9.51 -8.42 6.97
C GLN A 66 -10.06 -8.17 5.57
N VAL A 67 -9.37 -8.66 4.54
CA VAL A 67 -9.86 -8.60 3.16
C VAL A 67 -11.03 -9.58 3.01
N ALA A 68 -12.22 -9.03 2.77
CA ALA A 68 -13.45 -9.80 2.59
C ALA A 68 -13.77 -10.08 1.12
N SER A 69 -13.29 -9.23 0.20
CA SER A 69 -13.50 -9.36 -1.24
C SER A 69 -12.37 -8.69 -2.00
N ARG A 70 -12.13 -9.17 -3.22
CA ARG A 70 -11.12 -8.70 -4.18
C ARG A 70 -11.75 -8.58 -5.56
N GLU A 71 -11.44 -7.51 -6.28
CA GLU A 71 -11.82 -7.31 -7.68
C GLU A 71 -10.61 -6.85 -8.48
N GLU A 72 -10.27 -7.54 -9.56
CA GLU A 72 -9.09 -7.23 -10.36
C GLU A 72 -9.19 -5.86 -11.06
N ARG A 73 -8.06 -5.15 -11.03
CA ARG A 73 -7.80 -3.86 -11.67
C ARG A 73 -6.39 -3.91 -12.26
N SER A 74 -6.26 -4.04 -13.58
CA SER A 74 -4.95 -4.31 -14.20
C SER A 74 -3.85 -3.31 -13.80
N GLU A 75 -4.08 -2.02 -14.05
CA GLU A 75 -3.17 -0.93 -13.66
C GLU A 75 -3.98 0.23 -13.10
N LEU A 76 -3.45 0.89 -12.08
CA LEU A 76 -4.17 1.94 -11.37
C LEU A 76 -3.23 3.07 -10.92
N PHE A 77 -3.66 4.30 -11.16
CA PHE A 77 -3.06 5.49 -10.56
C PHE A 77 -3.85 5.91 -9.31
N LEU A 78 -3.15 6.13 -8.20
CA LEU A 78 -3.73 6.63 -6.95
C LEU A 78 -3.09 7.96 -6.55
N HIS A 79 -3.93 8.99 -6.40
CA HIS A 79 -3.49 10.29 -5.90
C HIS A 79 -3.28 10.22 -4.38
N LEU A 80 -2.14 10.68 -3.88
CA LEU A 80 -1.77 10.56 -2.46
C LEU A 80 -2.75 11.29 -1.51
N ASN A 81 -3.38 12.37 -1.97
CA ASN A 81 -4.42 13.07 -1.20
C ASN A 81 -5.64 12.20 -0.83
N SER A 82 -5.89 11.11 -1.55
CA SER A 82 -7.00 10.20 -1.26
C SER A 82 -6.59 9.03 -0.36
N VAL A 83 -5.30 8.92 -0.03
CA VAL A 83 -4.73 7.77 0.70
C VAL A 83 -4.68 8.08 2.19
N GLN A 84 -5.27 7.21 3.00
CA GLN A 84 -5.16 7.29 4.46
C GLN A 84 -3.94 6.55 4.98
N ARG A 85 -3.62 5.39 4.39
CA ARG A 85 -2.52 4.54 4.84
C ARG A 85 -1.96 3.70 3.71
N ILE A 86 -0.64 3.49 3.74
CA ILE A 86 0.07 2.54 2.86
C ILE A 86 0.78 1.53 3.76
N GLU A 87 0.55 0.25 3.49
CA GLU A 87 1.16 -0.87 4.19
C GLU A 87 2.02 -1.65 3.20
N VAL A 88 3.29 -1.91 3.54
CA VAL A 88 4.14 -2.79 2.73
C VAL A 88 3.84 -4.24 3.13
N LEU A 89 3.30 -5.01 2.19
CA LEU A 89 2.97 -6.40 2.42
C LEU A 89 4.23 -7.23 2.29
N HIS A 90 4.64 -7.84 3.41
CA HIS A 90 5.75 -8.78 3.41
C HIS A 90 5.17 -10.18 3.17
N PRO A 91 5.79 -11.01 2.30
CA PRO A 91 5.39 -12.40 2.20
C PRO A 91 5.52 -13.02 3.59
N THR A 92 4.43 -13.57 4.11
CA THR A 92 4.45 -14.30 5.38
C THR A 92 5.41 -15.48 5.19
N GLN A 93 6.63 -15.36 5.71
CA GLN A 93 7.53 -16.51 5.77
C GLN A 93 6.81 -17.56 6.64
N PRO A 94 6.51 -18.76 6.13
CA PRO A 94 5.87 -19.78 6.94
C PRO A 94 6.79 -20.01 8.13
N ARG A 95 6.26 -19.78 9.34
CA ARG A 95 6.95 -20.17 10.57
C ARG A 95 7.07 -21.69 10.53
N THR A 96 8.20 -22.19 10.06
CA THR A 96 8.59 -23.58 10.25
C THR A 96 8.64 -23.80 11.75
N ARG A 97 7.61 -24.42 12.31
CA ARG A 97 7.64 -24.93 13.68
C ARG A 97 8.69 -26.03 13.70
N GLN A 98 9.80 -25.80 14.41
CA GLN A 98 10.65 -26.88 14.92
C GLN A 98 10.00 -27.49 16.15
#